data_AF-A0A932ZZB9-F1
#
_entry.id   AF-A0A932ZZB9-F1
#
_cell.length_a   1.000
_cell.length_b   1.000
_cell.length_c   1.000
_cell.angle_alpha   90.00
_cell.angle_beta   90.00
_cell.angle_gamma   90.00
#
_symmetry.space_group_name_H-M   'P 1'
#
loop_
_entity.id
_entity.type
_entity.pdbx_description
1 polymer ?
#
loop_
_entity_poly.entity_id
_entity_poly.type
_entity_poly.pdbx_seq_one_letter_code
_entity_poly.pdbx_strand_id
1 'polypeptide(L)'
;MKKIAAAISLSLVLFLGVPAFAQPFADVPTDHWAYDAIAELAAKGLIEGYPDGTFKGDRAMTRYEAAMIVARLLARVEAIAAQIPPPAPRPEVGRADLNRTNAAVAANARNIAATTALLRREVARLERLIRDFSAELTALGVRVNAIEDELQAIKAKLDNTKVTGNIRFRFEARRFPLPDTAGVNKASNPTLFWRNRIRTRVQFVGQVSPQASATVRLSTHVAATAAGGPTTLPAGISRTTTQLNASSDFPGQGAIAFDKAHFDIRDPFGIPVSLRIGRQQGITLGPIGLLLNTDDDAWGQISNFQYSIDAAVAKFRLVGWNFTTIGARVMGGANAGGWDLYAGRAEGKILGGDSLTLGLNYVRSDAHGGLFFVTWDPLGFVSQTAVLGGPGFVRADNINGDGWGADIQWAFFPGVNLVAEWAQWNHTGTTNTGVNQSGYEVRLMLDLAKLGWVTPGSPVLTVGYQNFNPQFTPWFGGAEDLAFAVKALGDLKGFNFTLAFKPWQKWNVSLLYASGEFPSNGRSWSEYDLIATYPLAAGTELLLRYIFADADTGAGKRELATVTRVQLLYSW
;
A
#
# COMPACT_ATOMS: atom_id res chain seq x y z
N MET A 1 -68.90 10.67 -39.18
CA MET A 1 -68.47 9.54 -40.04
C MET A 1 -68.98 9.65 -41.50
N LYS A 2 -69.13 10.86 -42.05
CA LYS A 2 -69.62 11.09 -43.44
C LYS A 2 -68.50 11.43 -44.46
N LYS A 3 -67.22 11.25 -44.11
CA LYS A 3 -66.07 11.54 -45.00
C LYS A 3 -65.24 10.32 -45.42
N ILE A 4 -65.58 9.11 -44.98
CA ILE A 4 -64.78 7.91 -45.27
C ILE A 4 -65.42 7.04 -46.36
N ALA A 5 -66.75 7.02 -46.47
CA ALA A 5 -67.43 6.19 -47.47
C ALA A 5 -67.30 6.71 -48.93
N ALA A 6 -67.10 8.01 -49.15
CA ALA A 6 -66.92 8.57 -50.50
C ALA A 6 -65.48 8.43 -51.03
N ALA A 7 -64.49 8.26 -50.16
CA ALA A 7 -63.12 7.97 -50.55
C ALA A 7 -62.96 6.52 -51.02
N ILE A 8 -63.72 5.59 -50.42
CA ILE A 8 -63.59 4.15 -50.69
C ILE A 8 -64.17 3.76 -52.07
N SER A 9 -65.17 4.47 -52.58
CA SER A 9 -65.76 4.17 -53.89
C SER A 9 -65.00 4.77 -55.08
N LEU A 10 -64.24 5.85 -54.88
CA LEU A 10 -63.42 6.46 -55.96
C LEU A 10 -62.02 5.83 -56.06
N SER A 11 -61.53 5.23 -54.96
CA SER A 11 -60.27 4.46 -54.94
C SER A 11 -60.39 3.06 -55.58
N LEU A 12 -61.60 2.51 -55.71
CA LEU A 12 -61.80 1.15 -56.23
C LEU A 12 -61.95 1.09 -57.75
N VAL A 13 -62.22 2.21 -58.43
CA VAL A 13 -62.50 2.21 -59.89
C VAL A 13 -61.33 2.73 -60.74
N LEU A 14 -60.36 3.48 -60.18
CA LEU A 14 -59.13 3.80 -60.92
C LEU A 14 -58.00 2.77 -60.75
N PHE A 15 -58.26 1.65 -60.05
CA PHE A 15 -57.39 0.47 -59.99
C PHE A 15 -57.64 -0.55 -61.13
N LEU A 16 -58.48 -0.23 -62.13
CA LEU A 16 -58.87 -1.16 -63.22
C LEU A 16 -58.30 -0.79 -64.60
N GLY A 17 -57.12 -0.17 -64.66
CA GLY A 17 -56.53 0.27 -65.93
C GLY A 17 -55.00 0.35 -66.01
N VAL A 18 -54.26 -0.37 -65.17
CA VAL A 18 -52.81 -0.56 -65.40
C VAL A 18 -52.63 -1.84 -66.21
N PRO A 19 -52.06 -1.80 -67.43
CA PRO A 19 -51.74 -3.02 -68.14
C PRO A 19 -50.76 -3.82 -67.26
N ALA A 20 -51.14 -5.04 -66.88
CA ALA A 20 -50.18 -5.99 -66.36
C ALA A 20 -49.11 -6.16 -67.45
N PHE A 21 -47.91 -5.64 -67.24
CA PHE A 21 -46.76 -6.00 -68.06
C PHE A 21 -46.49 -7.48 -67.79
N ALA A 22 -47.04 -8.33 -68.65
CA ALA A 22 -46.86 -9.76 -68.57
C ALA A 22 -45.36 -10.05 -68.67
N GLN A 23 -44.74 -10.46 -67.55
CA GLN A 23 -43.41 -11.08 -67.61
C GLN A 23 -43.51 -12.28 -68.55
N PRO A 24 -42.66 -12.36 -69.59
CA PRO A 24 -42.82 -13.37 -70.63
C PRO A 24 -42.63 -14.79 -70.10
N PHE A 25 -41.82 -14.98 -69.06
CA PHE A 25 -41.61 -16.26 -68.38
C PHE A 25 -41.58 -16.07 -66.86
N ALA A 26 -42.18 -17.02 -66.11
CA ALA A 26 -42.35 -16.92 -64.67
C ALA A 26 -41.04 -17.11 -63.86
N ASP A 27 -40.06 -17.81 -64.44
CA ASP A 27 -38.78 -18.18 -63.82
C ASP A 27 -37.61 -17.26 -64.20
N VAL A 28 -37.87 -16.13 -64.87
CA VAL A 28 -36.86 -15.13 -65.23
C VAL A 28 -37.20 -13.78 -64.57
N PRO A 29 -36.64 -13.49 -63.38
CA PRO A 29 -36.82 -12.20 -62.69
C PRO A 29 -36.31 -11.01 -63.51
N THR A 30 -36.90 -9.83 -63.31
CA THR A 30 -36.57 -8.60 -64.05
C THR A 30 -35.14 -8.08 -63.81
N ASP A 31 -34.52 -8.46 -62.69
CA ASP A 31 -33.13 -8.13 -62.34
C ASP A 31 -32.12 -9.19 -62.80
N HIS A 32 -32.58 -10.26 -63.45
CA HIS A 32 -31.71 -11.29 -63.99
C HIS A 32 -30.92 -10.73 -65.19
N TRP A 33 -29.60 -10.99 -65.25
CA TRP A 33 -28.72 -10.44 -66.28
C TRP A 33 -29.16 -10.75 -67.73
N ALA A 34 -29.87 -11.86 -67.94
CA ALA A 34 -30.38 -12.28 -69.24
C ALA A 34 -31.83 -11.85 -69.52
N TYR A 35 -32.49 -11.17 -68.57
CA TYR A 35 -33.90 -10.82 -68.66
C TYR A 35 -34.23 -10.04 -69.93
N ASP A 36 -33.51 -8.94 -70.19
CA ASP A 36 -33.76 -8.07 -71.34
C ASP A 36 -33.62 -8.83 -72.67
N ALA A 37 -32.60 -9.68 -72.78
CA ALA A 37 -32.34 -10.47 -73.98
C ALA A 37 -33.42 -11.54 -74.23
N ILE A 38 -33.85 -12.25 -73.18
CA ILE A 38 -34.89 -13.28 -73.27
C ILE A 38 -36.24 -12.63 -73.61
N ALA A 39 -36.57 -11.52 -72.95
CA ALA A 39 -37.79 -10.76 -73.20
C ALA A 39 -37.85 -10.22 -74.63
N GLU A 40 -36.74 -9.71 -75.16
CA GLU A 40 -36.66 -9.24 -76.56
C GLU A 40 -36.87 -10.38 -77.56
N LEU A 41 -36.26 -11.55 -77.33
CA LEU A 41 -36.41 -12.72 -78.22
C LEU A 41 -37.82 -13.31 -78.17
N ALA A 42 -38.46 -13.30 -76.99
CA ALA A 42 -39.84 -13.72 -76.82
C ALA A 42 -40.83 -12.75 -77.50
N ALA A 43 -40.61 -11.44 -77.37
CA ALA A 43 -41.41 -10.43 -78.07
C ALA A 43 -41.30 -10.56 -79.60
N LYS A 44 -40.15 -11.03 -80.10
CA LYS A 44 -39.95 -11.35 -81.52
C LYS A 44 -40.52 -12.73 -81.91
N GLY A 45 -41.14 -13.47 -80.99
CA GLY A 45 -41.70 -14.80 -81.24
C GLY A 45 -40.66 -15.86 -81.57
N LEU A 46 -39.38 -15.59 -81.31
CA LEU A 46 -38.28 -16.53 -81.58
C LEU A 46 -38.18 -17.58 -80.48
N ILE A 47 -38.60 -17.23 -79.26
CA ILE A 47 -38.63 -18.08 -78.08
C ILE A 47 -40.03 -18.01 -77.48
N GLU A 48 -40.64 -19.15 -77.20
CA GLU A 48 -41.99 -19.24 -76.62
C GLU A 48 -41.99 -19.83 -75.21
N GLY A 49 -40.85 -20.31 -74.73
CA GLY A 49 -40.74 -21.02 -73.45
C GLY A 49 -41.50 -22.34 -73.45
N TYR A 50 -41.85 -22.80 -72.26
CA TYR A 50 -42.53 -24.06 -72.03
C TYR A 50 -44.04 -23.88 -71.77
N PRO A 51 -44.85 -24.93 -71.94
CA PRO A 51 -46.30 -24.87 -71.68
C PRO A 51 -46.67 -24.48 -70.25
N ASP A 52 -45.75 -24.65 -69.29
CA ASP A 52 -45.90 -24.25 -67.89
C ASP A 52 -45.58 -22.75 -67.64
N GLY A 53 -45.25 -22.00 -68.70
CA GLY A 53 -44.97 -20.56 -68.64
C GLY A 53 -43.54 -20.22 -68.22
N THR A 54 -42.62 -21.19 -68.23
CA THR A 54 -41.21 -20.99 -67.84
C THR A 54 -40.25 -21.04 -69.03
N PHE A 55 -39.06 -20.48 -68.89
CA PHE A 55 -37.97 -20.53 -69.87
C PHE A 55 -37.01 -21.71 -69.60
N LYS A 56 -36.78 -22.03 -68.32
CA LYS A 56 -35.85 -23.06 -67.80
C LYS A 56 -34.41 -22.84 -68.27
N GLY A 57 -33.85 -21.66 -68.00
CA GLY A 57 -32.54 -21.21 -68.51
C GLY A 57 -31.31 -21.99 -68.02
N ASP A 58 -31.39 -22.65 -66.86
CA ASP A 58 -30.24 -23.37 -66.27
C ASP A 58 -30.02 -24.79 -66.83
N ARG A 59 -30.93 -25.28 -67.68
CA ARG A 59 -30.77 -26.59 -68.32
C ARG A 59 -30.04 -26.46 -69.66
N ALA A 60 -29.36 -27.52 -70.07
CA ALA A 60 -28.85 -27.62 -71.43
C ALA A 60 -30.00 -27.66 -72.45
N MET A 61 -29.96 -26.77 -73.45
CA MET A 61 -30.91 -26.74 -74.56
C MET A 61 -30.74 -27.97 -75.45
N THR A 62 -31.84 -28.59 -75.87
CA THR A 62 -31.80 -29.71 -76.82
C THR A 62 -31.56 -29.21 -78.24
N ARG A 63 -30.99 -30.07 -79.10
CA ARG A 63 -30.74 -29.73 -80.51
C ARG A 63 -32.02 -29.38 -81.27
N TYR A 64 -33.17 -29.95 -80.87
CA TYR A 64 -34.47 -29.65 -81.45
C TYR A 64 -34.94 -28.22 -81.12
N GLU A 65 -34.79 -27.79 -79.87
CA GLU A 65 -35.15 -26.44 -79.44
C GLU A 65 -34.27 -25.38 -80.11
N ALA A 66 -32.97 -25.66 -80.22
CA ALA A 66 -32.04 -24.81 -80.95
C ALA A 66 -32.45 -24.66 -82.43
N ALA A 67 -32.79 -25.78 -83.09
CA ALA A 67 -33.21 -25.79 -84.49
C ALA A 67 -34.52 -25.02 -84.70
N MET A 68 -35.46 -25.08 -83.75
CA MET A 68 -36.74 -24.35 -83.82
C MET A 68 -36.54 -22.83 -83.78
N ILE A 69 -35.66 -22.34 -82.89
CA ILE A 69 -35.32 -20.91 -82.82
C ILE A 69 -34.70 -20.45 -84.14
N VAL A 70 -33.77 -21.24 -84.70
CA VAL A 70 -33.13 -20.93 -85.99
C VAL A 70 -34.15 -20.94 -87.13
N ALA A 71 -35.07 -21.90 -87.17
CA ALA A 71 -36.10 -21.96 -88.20
C ALA A 71 -37.03 -20.74 -88.16
N ARG A 72 -37.46 -20.31 -86.96
CA ARG A 72 -38.29 -19.09 -86.78
C ARG A 72 -37.53 -17.83 -87.15
N LEU A 73 -36.25 -17.77 -86.82
CA LEU A 73 -35.39 -16.66 -87.20
C LEU A 73 -35.24 -16.59 -88.72
N LEU A 74 -34.98 -17.73 -89.39
CA LEU A 74 -34.82 -17.79 -90.84
C LEU A 74 -36.09 -17.36 -91.56
N ALA A 75 -37.26 -17.87 -91.13
CA ALA A 75 -38.55 -17.46 -91.69
C ALA A 75 -38.79 -15.94 -91.57
N ARG A 76 -38.38 -15.33 -90.44
CA ARG A 76 -38.43 -13.87 -90.27
C ARG A 76 -37.43 -13.13 -91.14
N VAL A 77 -36.20 -13.63 -91.26
CA VAL A 77 -35.17 -13.04 -92.11
C VAL A 77 -35.59 -13.09 -93.58
N GLU A 78 -36.20 -14.19 -94.03
CA GLU A 78 -36.75 -14.32 -95.39
C GLU A 78 -37.94 -13.38 -95.62
N ALA A 79 -38.83 -13.23 -94.65
CA ALA A 79 -39.93 -12.25 -94.71
C ALA A 79 -39.44 -10.79 -94.77
N ILE A 80 -38.35 -10.47 -94.06
CA ILE A 80 -37.69 -9.15 -94.12
C ILE A 80 -36.95 -8.97 -95.46
N ALA A 81 -36.27 -10.01 -95.95
CA ALA A 81 -35.54 -9.98 -97.21
C ALA A 81 -36.45 -9.79 -98.44
N ALA A 82 -37.70 -10.25 -98.37
CA ALA A 82 -38.71 -10.04 -99.43
C ALA A 82 -39.16 -8.57 -99.59
N GLN A 83 -38.81 -7.68 -98.65
CA GLN A 83 -39.16 -6.24 -98.68
C GLN A 83 -37.96 -5.33 -99.01
N ILE A 84 -36.79 -5.88 -99.38
CA ILE A 84 -35.59 -5.09 -99.69
C ILE A 84 -35.47 -4.85 -101.21
N PRO A 85 -35.61 -3.59 -101.71
CA PRO A 85 -35.28 -3.27 -103.10
C PRO A 85 -33.76 -3.39 -103.35
N PRO A 86 -33.32 -3.70 -104.58
CA PRO A 86 -31.90 -3.93 -104.88
C PRO A 86 -31.02 -2.68 -104.61
N PRO A 87 -29.78 -2.87 -104.12
CA PRO A 87 -28.94 -1.77 -103.64
C PRO A 87 -28.37 -0.92 -104.77
N ALA A 88 -28.28 0.40 -104.51
CA ALA A 88 -27.56 1.35 -105.35
C ALA A 88 -26.02 1.09 -105.32
N PRO A 89 -25.25 1.56 -106.32
CA PRO A 89 -23.81 1.34 -106.40
C PRO A 89 -23.03 1.89 -105.18
N ARG A 90 -21.98 1.18 -104.75
CA ARG A 90 -21.12 1.59 -103.62
C ARG A 90 -20.35 2.87 -103.97
N PRO A 91 -20.22 3.86 -103.06
CA PRO A 91 -19.25 4.94 -103.23
C PRO A 91 -17.83 4.37 -103.16
N GLU A 92 -16.97 4.74 -104.12
CA GLU A 92 -15.55 4.39 -104.11
C GLU A 92 -14.85 5.08 -102.92
N VAL A 93 -14.17 4.30 -102.08
CA VAL A 93 -13.31 4.83 -101.02
C VAL A 93 -12.06 5.44 -101.67
N GLY A 94 -12.01 6.77 -101.74
CA GLY A 94 -10.87 7.49 -102.29
C GLY A 94 -9.68 7.53 -101.32
N ARG A 95 -8.47 7.73 -101.86
CA ARG A 95 -7.25 7.97 -101.07
C ARG A 95 -7.42 9.06 -99.98
N ALA A 96 -8.31 10.04 -100.21
CA ALA A 96 -8.61 11.10 -99.26
C ALA A 96 -9.25 10.58 -97.96
N ASP A 97 -10.16 9.61 -98.05
CA ASP A 97 -10.82 9.05 -96.87
C ASP A 97 -9.84 8.21 -96.05
N LEU A 98 -9.00 7.40 -96.73
CA LEU A 98 -7.90 6.67 -96.11
C LEU A 98 -6.93 7.61 -95.36
N ASN A 99 -6.59 8.75 -95.95
CA ASN A 99 -5.72 9.74 -95.34
C ASN A 99 -6.37 10.38 -94.10
N ARG A 100 -7.69 10.64 -94.12
CA ARG A 100 -8.42 11.12 -92.93
C ARG A 100 -8.45 10.08 -91.81
N THR A 101 -8.67 8.80 -92.12
CA THR A 101 -8.67 7.73 -91.11
C THR A 101 -7.27 7.53 -90.52
N ASN A 102 -6.23 7.52 -91.37
CA ASN A 102 -4.84 7.42 -90.91
C ASN A 102 -4.44 8.61 -90.03
N ALA A 103 -4.89 9.82 -90.36
CA ALA A 103 -4.68 11.00 -89.52
C ALA A 103 -5.40 10.90 -88.16
N ALA A 104 -6.63 10.40 -88.13
CA ALA A 104 -7.39 10.18 -86.89
C ALA A 104 -6.76 9.09 -86.01
N VAL A 105 -6.31 7.98 -86.60
CA VAL A 105 -5.58 6.92 -85.90
C VAL A 105 -4.26 7.44 -85.33
N ALA A 106 -3.52 8.25 -86.10
CA ALA A 106 -2.29 8.89 -85.63
C ALA A 106 -2.56 9.88 -84.47
N ALA A 107 -3.68 10.60 -84.48
CA ALA A 107 -4.09 11.48 -83.38
C ALA A 107 -4.44 10.68 -82.12
N ASN A 108 -5.19 9.58 -82.27
CA ASN A 108 -5.52 8.70 -81.15
C ASN A 108 -4.27 8.03 -80.55
N ALA A 109 -3.31 7.61 -81.40
CA ALA A 109 -2.04 7.07 -80.94
C ALA A 109 -1.24 8.08 -80.09
N ARG A 110 -1.25 9.37 -80.47
CA ARG A 110 -0.64 10.45 -79.67
C ARG A 110 -1.35 10.66 -78.33
N ASN A 111 -2.68 10.64 -78.33
CA ASN A 111 -3.47 10.79 -77.10
C ASN A 111 -3.22 9.62 -76.12
N ILE A 112 -3.19 8.38 -76.63
CA ILE A 112 -2.87 7.19 -75.83
C ILE A 112 -1.44 7.26 -75.27
N ALA A 113 -0.48 7.69 -76.09
CA ALA A 113 0.90 7.87 -75.64
C ALA A 113 1.00 8.93 -74.53
N ALA A 114 0.26 10.04 -74.63
CA ALA A 114 0.21 11.09 -73.62
C ALA A 114 -0.42 10.60 -72.30
N THR A 115 -1.55 9.90 -72.36
CA THR A 115 -2.21 9.30 -71.18
C THR A 115 -1.32 8.25 -70.52
N THR A 116 -0.62 7.44 -71.31
CA THR A 116 0.34 6.45 -70.80
C THR A 116 1.53 7.11 -70.10
N ALA A 117 2.02 8.23 -70.64
CA ALA A 117 3.09 9.00 -70.01
C ALA A 117 2.64 9.63 -68.67
N LEU A 118 1.39 10.11 -68.58
CA LEU A 118 0.81 10.62 -67.33
C LEU A 118 0.64 9.52 -66.29
N LEU A 119 0.08 8.37 -66.67
CA LEU A 119 -0.06 7.21 -65.77
C LEU A 119 1.29 6.75 -65.22
N ARG A 120 2.33 6.69 -66.06
CA ARG A 120 3.68 6.34 -65.60
C ARG A 120 4.24 7.34 -64.58
N ARG A 121 3.95 8.63 -64.75
CA ARG A 121 4.33 9.67 -63.77
C ARG A 121 3.59 9.50 -62.45
N GLU A 122 2.30 9.20 -62.49
CA GLU A 122 1.49 9.05 -61.27
C GLU A 122 1.85 7.79 -60.49
N VAL A 123 2.12 6.67 -61.18
CA VAL A 123 2.64 5.44 -60.56
C VAL A 123 3.99 5.71 -59.90
N ALA A 124 4.92 6.37 -60.60
CA ALA A 124 6.23 6.72 -60.03
C ALA A 124 6.11 7.65 -58.80
N ARG A 125 5.07 8.50 -58.76
CA ARG A 125 4.76 9.37 -57.61
C ARG A 125 4.24 8.57 -56.42
N LEU A 126 3.30 7.66 -56.64
CA LEU A 126 2.78 6.77 -55.60
C LEU A 126 3.87 5.88 -55.02
N GLU A 127 4.75 5.34 -55.86
CA GLU A 127 5.89 4.54 -55.41
C GLU A 127 6.85 5.35 -54.53
N ARG A 128 7.10 6.63 -54.84
CA ARG A 128 7.86 7.50 -53.94
C ARG A 128 7.14 7.70 -52.62
N LEU A 129 5.87 8.04 -52.66
CA LEU A 129 5.07 8.29 -51.45
C LEU A 129 5.06 7.06 -50.54
N ILE A 130 4.90 5.85 -51.09
CA ILE A 130 4.96 4.59 -50.35
C ILE A 130 6.33 4.38 -49.71
N ARG A 131 7.41 4.65 -50.45
CA ARG A 131 8.77 4.54 -49.89
C ARG A 131 9.00 5.54 -48.75
N ASP A 132 8.55 6.78 -48.93
CA ASP A 132 8.68 7.84 -47.94
C ASP A 132 7.84 7.51 -46.69
N PHE A 133 6.58 7.08 -46.87
CA PHE A 133 5.73 6.61 -45.76
C PHE A 133 6.32 5.39 -45.05
N SER A 134 6.87 4.42 -45.77
CA SER A 134 7.50 3.23 -45.18
C SER A 134 8.73 3.61 -44.34
N ALA A 135 9.55 4.53 -44.84
CA ALA A 135 10.69 5.06 -44.10
C ALA A 135 10.24 5.82 -42.84
N GLU A 136 9.19 6.64 -42.94
CA GLU A 136 8.62 7.36 -41.79
C GLU A 136 8.01 6.40 -40.75
N LEU A 137 7.31 5.36 -41.18
CA LEU A 137 6.74 4.34 -40.29
C LEU A 137 7.83 3.53 -39.59
N THR A 138 8.92 3.21 -40.30
CA THR A 138 10.08 2.54 -39.71
C THR A 138 10.75 3.44 -38.67
N ALA A 139 10.95 4.73 -38.97
CA ALA A 139 11.49 5.71 -38.03
C ALA A 139 10.56 5.96 -36.83
N LEU A 140 9.24 5.88 -37.04
CA LEU A 140 8.25 5.92 -35.95
C LEU A 140 8.36 4.69 -35.05
N GLY A 141 8.47 3.48 -35.62
CA GLY A 141 8.67 2.24 -34.89
C GLY A 141 9.94 2.25 -34.02
N VAL A 142 11.06 2.76 -34.55
CA VAL A 142 12.31 2.92 -33.78
C VAL A 142 12.13 3.86 -32.58
N ARG A 143 11.41 4.97 -32.76
CA ARG A 143 11.13 5.92 -31.66
C ARG A 143 10.21 5.32 -30.60
N VAL A 144 9.19 4.56 -31.01
CA VAL A 144 8.28 3.88 -30.09
C VAL A 144 9.04 2.84 -29.26
N ASN A 145 9.88 2.02 -29.89
CA ASN A 145 10.71 1.03 -29.18
C ASN A 145 11.65 1.71 -28.18
N ALA A 146 12.30 2.81 -28.56
CA ALA A 146 13.15 3.56 -27.65
C ALA A 146 12.37 4.13 -26.44
N ILE A 147 11.14 4.61 -26.66
CA ILE A 147 10.25 5.07 -25.59
C ILE A 147 9.82 3.90 -24.70
N GLU A 148 9.52 2.72 -25.26
CA GLU A 148 9.18 1.52 -24.50
C GLU A 148 10.36 1.04 -23.65
N ASP A 149 11.58 1.05 -24.21
CA ASP A 149 12.80 0.71 -23.49
C ASP A 149 13.10 1.70 -22.37
N GLU A 150 12.96 3.01 -22.62
CA GLU A 150 13.07 4.05 -21.58
C GLU A 150 12.01 3.88 -20.50
N LEU A 151 10.76 3.59 -20.88
CA LEU A 151 9.67 3.35 -19.95
C LEU A 151 9.92 2.12 -19.09
N GLN A 152 10.42 1.03 -19.69
CA GLN A 152 10.82 -0.17 -18.95
C GLN A 152 11.99 0.11 -18.01
N ALA A 153 12.99 0.88 -18.44
CA ALA A 153 14.12 1.26 -17.60
C ALA A 153 13.69 2.16 -16.43
N ILE A 154 12.78 3.11 -16.66
CA ILE A 154 12.19 3.95 -15.61
C ILE A 154 11.34 3.11 -14.65
N LYS A 155 10.53 2.18 -15.18
CA LYS A 155 9.73 1.26 -14.36
C LYS A 155 10.61 0.37 -13.49
N ALA A 156 11.69 -0.20 -14.05
CA ALA A 156 12.65 -0.99 -13.30
C ALA A 156 13.33 -0.17 -12.18
N LYS A 157 13.65 1.11 -12.43
CA LYS A 157 14.18 2.02 -11.40
C LYS A 157 13.14 2.35 -10.32
N LEU A 158 11.86 2.48 -10.67
CA LEU A 158 10.78 2.76 -9.73
C LEU A 158 10.43 1.52 -8.89
N ASP A 159 10.37 0.34 -9.49
CA ASP A 159 10.12 -0.93 -8.81
C ASP A 159 11.25 -1.28 -7.83
N ASN A 160 12.44 -0.73 -8.05
CA ASN A 160 13.59 -0.87 -7.17
C ASN A 160 13.46 -0.12 -5.83
N THR A 161 12.49 0.79 -5.70
CA THR A 161 12.26 1.59 -4.48
C THR A 161 10.82 1.48 -4.00
N LYS A 162 10.63 0.87 -2.83
CA LYS A 162 9.34 0.82 -2.15
C LYS A 162 9.15 2.06 -1.27
N VAL A 163 8.05 2.79 -1.50
CA VAL A 163 7.63 3.89 -0.64
C VAL A 163 6.45 3.43 0.20
N THR A 164 6.54 3.63 1.51
CA THR A 164 5.47 3.33 2.48
C THR A 164 5.35 4.50 3.44
N GLY A 165 4.24 4.60 4.17
CA GLY A 165 4.14 5.61 5.20
C GLY A 165 2.99 5.39 6.16
N ASN A 166 2.91 6.27 7.15
CA ASN A 166 1.73 6.37 7.99
C ASN A 166 1.49 7.79 8.48
N ILE A 167 0.23 8.08 8.77
CA ILE A 167 -0.20 9.26 9.51
C ILE A 167 -0.95 8.76 10.73
N ARG A 168 -0.56 9.28 11.90
CA ARG A 168 -1.15 8.96 13.19
C ARG A 168 -1.71 10.23 13.82
N PHE A 169 -3.02 10.26 14.04
CA PHE A 169 -3.70 11.25 14.87
C PHE A 169 -3.95 10.64 16.23
N ARG A 170 -3.62 11.36 17.29
CA ARG A 170 -3.81 10.90 18.67
C ARG A 170 -4.38 12.02 19.52
N PHE A 171 -5.47 11.71 20.21
CA PHE A 171 -6.03 12.50 21.29
C PHE A 171 -5.86 11.75 22.60
N GLU A 172 -5.43 12.44 23.65
CA GLU A 172 -5.30 11.89 24.99
C GLU A 172 -5.86 12.86 26.02
N ALA A 173 -6.68 12.33 26.93
CA ALA A 173 -7.04 12.97 28.19
C ALA A 173 -6.24 12.28 29.29
N ARG A 174 -5.47 13.03 30.08
CA ARG A 174 -4.63 12.49 31.15
C ARG A 174 -4.95 13.20 32.45
N ARG A 175 -5.26 12.45 33.50
CA ARG A 175 -5.50 12.97 34.83
C ARG A 175 -4.45 12.44 35.80
N PHE A 176 -3.83 13.32 36.55
CA PHE A 176 -2.83 13.03 37.58
C PHE A 176 -3.25 13.74 38.87
N PRO A 177 -3.93 13.05 39.80
CA PRO A 177 -4.32 13.65 41.06
C PRO A 177 -3.11 13.98 41.94
N LEU A 178 -3.08 15.18 42.53
CA LEU A 178 -2.02 15.53 43.47
C LEU A 178 -2.24 14.85 44.82
N PRO A 179 -1.15 14.47 45.51
CA PRO A 179 -1.24 14.17 46.92
C PRO A 179 -1.76 15.42 47.66
N ASP A 180 -2.79 15.26 48.47
CA ASP A 180 -3.31 16.33 49.34
C ASP A 180 -2.24 16.72 50.38
N THR A 181 -1.32 17.58 49.96
CA THR A 181 -0.22 18.09 50.77
C THR A 181 -0.56 19.53 51.11
N ALA A 182 -0.66 19.84 52.40
CA ALA A 182 -0.91 21.20 52.86
C ALA A 182 0.16 22.14 52.30
N GLY A 183 -0.24 23.14 51.50
CA GLY A 183 0.64 24.17 50.96
C GLY A 183 0.86 24.17 49.44
N VAL A 184 0.40 23.14 48.70
CA VAL A 184 0.47 23.17 47.22
C VAL A 184 -0.71 23.98 46.66
N ASN A 185 -0.42 25.10 45.99
CA ASN A 185 -1.44 25.91 45.30
C ASN A 185 -2.15 25.07 44.23
N LYS A 186 -3.36 24.58 44.52
CA LYS A 186 -4.21 23.80 43.59
C LYS A 186 -4.60 24.58 42.32
N ALA A 187 -4.51 25.91 42.36
CA ALA A 187 -4.83 26.79 41.22
C ALA A 187 -3.71 26.89 40.17
N SER A 188 -2.45 26.65 40.54
CA SER A 188 -1.30 26.77 39.63
C SER A 188 -0.83 25.43 39.06
N ASN A 189 -1.39 24.30 39.50
CA ASN A 189 -1.06 22.98 38.96
C ASN A 189 -2.30 22.22 38.47
N PRO A 190 -2.51 22.16 37.14
CA PRO A 190 -3.62 21.42 36.57
C PRO A 190 -3.45 19.92 36.81
N THR A 191 -4.51 19.26 37.27
CA THR A 191 -4.55 17.80 37.45
C THR A 191 -5.09 17.07 36.22
N LEU A 192 -5.58 17.81 35.22
CA LEU A 192 -6.12 17.28 33.97
C LEU A 192 -5.44 17.95 32.77
N PHE A 193 -4.94 17.11 31.87
CA PHE A 193 -4.23 17.49 30.66
C PHE A 193 -4.89 16.89 29.44
N TRP A 194 -4.94 17.67 28.37
CA TRP A 194 -5.39 17.25 27.06
C TRP A 194 -4.21 17.35 26.10
N ARG A 195 -3.95 16.28 25.36
CA ARG A 195 -2.87 16.22 24.39
C ARG A 195 -3.39 15.79 23.03
N ASN A 196 -3.16 16.63 22.04
CA ASN A 196 -3.37 16.32 20.63
C ASN A 196 -2.01 16.13 19.98
N ARG A 197 -1.83 15.06 19.21
CA ARG A 197 -0.59 14.78 18.49
C ARG A 197 -0.90 14.28 17.08
N ILE A 198 -0.17 14.81 16.12
CA ILE A 198 -0.13 14.34 14.75
C ILE A 198 1.30 13.93 14.47
N ARG A 199 1.47 12.70 13.96
CA ARG A 199 2.76 12.19 13.51
C ARG A 199 2.59 11.70 12.08
N THR A 200 3.43 12.18 11.19
CA THR A 200 3.51 11.66 9.82
C THR A 200 4.86 11.01 9.61
N ARG A 201 4.89 9.86 8.95
CA ARG A 201 6.10 9.15 8.56
C ARG A 201 6.01 8.74 7.10
N VAL A 202 7.10 8.96 6.38
CA VAL A 202 7.27 8.47 5.00
C VAL A 202 8.60 7.74 4.94
N GLN A 203 8.56 6.48 4.51
CA GLN A 203 9.71 5.59 4.44
C GLN A 203 9.96 5.15 3.00
N PHE A 204 11.20 5.29 2.58
CA PHE A 204 11.74 4.85 1.30
C PHE A 204 12.67 3.67 1.56
N VAL A 205 12.45 2.55 0.86
CA VAL A 205 13.30 1.37 0.92
C VAL A 205 13.71 1.01 -0.51
N GLY A 206 14.97 1.27 -0.86
CA GLY A 206 15.51 0.96 -2.19
C GLY A 206 16.50 -0.21 -2.14
N GLN A 207 16.50 -1.10 -3.14
CA GLN A 207 17.63 -2.02 -3.30
C GLN A 207 18.80 -1.28 -3.95
N VAL A 208 19.99 -1.41 -3.38
CA VAL A 208 21.24 -0.88 -3.92
C VAL A 208 21.94 -1.95 -4.76
N SER A 209 21.79 -3.21 -4.35
CA SER A 209 22.27 -4.41 -5.05
C SER A 209 21.41 -5.62 -4.61
N PRO A 210 21.57 -6.83 -5.20
CA PRO A 210 20.83 -8.03 -4.74
C PRO A 210 21.03 -8.38 -3.27
N GLN A 211 22.12 -7.91 -2.68
CA GLN A 211 22.53 -8.17 -1.30
C GLN A 211 22.37 -6.95 -0.38
N ALA A 212 22.13 -5.75 -0.91
CA ALA A 212 22.10 -4.53 -0.11
C ALA A 212 20.86 -3.67 -0.39
N SER A 213 20.27 -3.12 0.66
CA SER A 213 19.17 -2.16 0.59
C SER A 213 19.45 -0.94 1.46
N ALA A 214 18.91 0.21 1.05
CA ALA A 214 18.95 1.45 1.81
C ALA A 214 17.53 1.80 2.28
N THR A 215 17.41 2.17 3.56
CA THR A 215 16.17 2.66 4.14
C THR A 215 16.35 4.09 4.64
N VAL A 216 15.45 4.98 4.23
CA VAL A 216 15.38 6.34 4.74
C VAL A 216 13.94 6.59 5.19
N ARG A 217 13.77 7.09 6.42
CA ARG A 217 12.45 7.48 6.93
C ARG A 217 12.49 8.91 7.41
N LEU A 218 11.56 9.68 6.88
CA LEU A 218 11.25 11.03 7.29
C LEU A 218 10.10 10.97 8.29
N SER A 219 10.18 11.78 9.34
CA SER A 219 9.10 11.92 10.30
C SER A 219 8.84 13.38 10.63
N THR A 220 7.58 13.70 10.91
CA THR A 220 7.17 14.97 11.50
C THR A 220 6.38 14.70 12.76
N HIS A 221 6.53 15.60 13.73
CA HIS A 221 5.83 15.54 15.00
C HIS A 221 5.26 16.91 15.31
N VAL A 222 3.94 16.97 15.43
CA VAL A 222 3.22 18.15 15.91
C VAL A 222 2.41 17.73 17.13
N ALA A 223 2.57 18.44 18.24
CA ALA A 223 1.80 18.19 19.45
C ALA A 223 1.33 19.51 20.06
N ALA A 224 0.08 19.52 20.54
CA ALA A 224 -0.48 20.60 21.33
C ALA A 224 -0.96 20.02 22.66
N THR A 225 -0.57 20.65 23.76
CA THR A 225 -0.99 20.26 25.11
C THR A 225 -1.72 21.42 25.76
N ALA A 226 -2.92 21.17 26.28
CA ALA A 226 -3.69 22.12 27.07
C ALA A 226 -3.90 21.56 28.47
N ALA A 227 -3.87 22.41 29.48
CA ALA A 227 -4.00 21.99 30.87
C ALA A 227 -5.14 22.76 31.54
N GLY A 228 -5.99 22.07 32.31
CA GLY A 228 -7.17 22.63 32.96
C GLY A 228 -7.14 22.45 34.48
N GLY A 229 -7.57 23.48 35.22
CA GLY A 229 -7.79 23.37 36.67
C GLY A 229 -9.10 22.63 37.00
N PRO A 230 -9.27 22.13 38.23
CA PRO A 230 -10.42 21.30 38.62
C PRO A 230 -11.82 21.95 38.51
N THR A 231 -11.92 23.25 38.20
CA THR A 231 -13.18 24.01 38.21
C THR A 231 -13.52 24.73 36.89
N THR A 232 -12.72 24.58 35.83
CA THR A 232 -13.00 25.22 34.54
C THR A 232 -13.04 24.18 33.42
N LEU A 233 -14.24 23.92 32.89
CA LEU A 233 -14.34 23.45 31.50
C LEU A 233 -13.62 24.50 30.64
N PRO A 234 -12.77 24.12 29.67
CA PRO A 234 -12.12 25.10 28.81
C PRO A 234 -13.20 25.89 28.08
N ALA A 235 -13.47 27.11 28.55
CA ALA A 235 -14.32 28.06 27.86
C ALA A 235 -13.55 28.49 26.61
N GLY A 236 -13.90 27.87 25.48
CA GLY A 236 -13.44 28.27 24.16
C GLY A 236 -12.32 27.39 23.61
N ILE A 237 -12.65 26.74 22.50
CA ILE A 237 -11.77 26.57 21.33
C ILE A 237 -11.50 27.98 20.73
N SER A 238 -11.19 28.97 21.56
CA SER A 238 -11.19 30.40 21.21
C SER A 238 -10.25 31.19 22.13
N ARG A 239 -9.01 30.72 22.16
CA ARG A 239 -7.79 31.53 22.17
C ARG A 239 -6.68 30.52 21.98
N THR A 240 -6.61 30.03 20.75
CA THR A 240 -5.37 29.48 20.21
C THR A 240 -4.41 30.67 20.17
N THR A 241 -3.80 31.00 21.31
CA THR A 241 -2.40 31.40 21.25
C THR A 241 -1.75 30.15 20.72
N THR A 242 -1.70 30.05 19.39
CA THR A 242 -0.83 29.14 18.67
C THR A 242 0.56 29.63 19.03
N GLN A 243 1.00 29.31 20.24
CA GLN A 243 2.29 28.68 20.34
C GLN A 243 2.12 27.36 19.58
N LEU A 244 2.19 27.47 18.23
CA LEU A 244 3.26 26.78 17.54
C LEU A 244 4.48 27.08 18.39
N ASN A 245 4.72 26.26 19.42
CA ASN A 245 6.01 26.19 20.03
C ASN A 245 6.90 25.57 18.94
N ALA A 246 7.24 26.38 17.95
CA ALA A 246 8.63 26.60 17.63
C ALA A 246 9.26 27.30 18.85
N SER A 247 9.20 26.69 20.03
CA SER A 247 10.09 27.04 21.11
C SER A 247 11.45 26.68 20.54
N SER A 248 12.25 27.72 20.28
CA SER A 248 13.65 27.67 19.88
C SER A 248 14.54 26.85 20.83
N ASP A 249 13.98 26.34 21.92
CA ASP A 249 14.67 25.61 22.96
C ASP A 249 14.70 24.08 22.72
N PHE A 250 14.05 23.58 21.66
CA PHE A 250 14.07 22.16 21.29
C PHE A 250 14.40 21.96 19.80
N PRO A 251 15.52 21.32 19.44
CA PRO A 251 15.72 20.90 18.05
C PRO A 251 14.67 19.85 17.68
N GLY A 252 13.77 20.16 16.73
CA GLY A 252 12.91 19.16 16.09
C GLY A 252 11.38 19.35 16.19
N GLN A 253 10.85 20.27 17.00
CA GLN A 253 9.40 20.55 16.95
C GLN A 253 9.05 21.33 15.67
N GLY A 254 8.20 20.75 14.82
CA GLY A 254 7.85 21.30 13.50
C GLY A 254 8.88 21.04 12.38
N ALA A 255 9.99 20.36 12.66
CA ALA A 255 11.00 20.01 11.65
C ALA A 255 10.74 18.62 11.05
N ILE A 256 11.08 18.46 9.77
CA ILE A 256 11.22 17.15 9.15
C ILE A 256 12.51 16.53 9.71
N ALA A 257 12.40 15.38 10.37
CA ALA A 257 13.54 14.68 10.96
C ALA A 257 13.76 13.32 10.28
N PHE A 258 15.04 12.97 10.07
CA PHE A 258 15.44 11.61 9.72
C PHE A 258 15.49 10.77 10.99
N ASP A 259 14.43 9.98 11.22
CA ASP A 259 14.36 9.05 12.34
C ASP A 259 14.87 7.64 11.98
N LYS A 260 15.01 7.32 10.69
CA LYS A 260 15.81 6.19 10.17
C LYS A 260 16.59 6.59 8.92
N ALA A 261 17.82 6.12 8.83
CA ALA A 261 18.70 6.27 7.67
C ALA A 261 19.80 5.20 7.75
N HIS A 262 19.56 4.02 7.20
CA HIS A 262 20.49 2.89 7.30
C HIS A 262 20.60 2.08 6.02
N PHE A 263 21.72 1.36 5.89
CA PHE A 263 21.93 0.31 4.91
C PHE A 263 21.79 -1.05 5.61
N ASP A 264 21.10 -1.98 4.95
CA ASP A 264 21.10 -3.40 5.28
C ASP A 264 21.89 -4.14 4.21
N ILE A 265 22.90 -4.90 4.61
CA ILE A 265 23.79 -5.65 3.73
C ILE A 265 23.75 -7.11 4.17
N ARG A 266 23.46 -8.01 3.24
CA ARG A 266 23.53 -9.46 3.42
C ARG A 266 24.83 -9.97 2.85
N ASP A 267 25.50 -10.82 3.61
CA ASP A 267 26.71 -11.53 3.25
C ASP A 267 27.85 -10.63 2.73
N PRO A 268 28.19 -9.51 3.44
CA PRO A 268 29.12 -8.49 2.95
C PRO A 268 30.54 -9.00 2.62
N PHE A 269 30.92 -10.16 3.15
CA PHE A 269 32.22 -10.79 2.91
C PHE A 269 32.10 -12.22 2.34
N GLY A 270 30.96 -12.54 1.72
CA GLY A 270 30.68 -13.90 1.22
C GLY A 270 30.42 -14.95 2.32
N ILE A 271 30.21 -14.50 3.55
CA ILE A 271 29.87 -15.31 4.73
C ILE A 271 28.47 -14.94 5.23
N PRO A 272 27.71 -15.87 5.86
CA PRO A 272 26.32 -15.67 6.27
C PRO A 272 26.19 -14.69 7.45
N VAL A 273 26.35 -13.40 7.15
CA VAL A 273 26.32 -12.28 8.10
C VAL A 273 25.37 -11.23 7.55
N SER A 274 24.41 -10.79 8.35
CA SER A 274 23.63 -9.59 8.05
C SER A 274 24.20 -8.41 8.80
N LEU A 275 24.47 -7.31 8.11
CA LEU A 275 25.02 -6.08 8.66
C LEU A 275 24.07 -4.92 8.39
N ARG A 276 23.63 -4.24 9.44
CA ARG A 276 22.89 -2.98 9.34
C ARG A 276 23.75 -1.84 9.87
N ILE A 277 23.95 -0.79 9.08
CA ILE A 277 24.74 0.38 9.49
C ILE A 277 23.94 1.65 9.24
N GLY A 278 23.87 2.51 10.24
CA GLY A 278 23.30 3.85 10.16
C GLY A 278 22.28 4.11 11.26
N ARG A 279 21.49 5.16 11.06
CA ARG A 279 20.46 5.58 11.99
C ARG A 279 19.31 4.58 12.02
N GLN A 280 19.03 4.01 13.17
CA GLN A 280 18.00 2.99 13.34
C GLN A 280 17.27 3.13 14.67
N GLN A 281 16.18 2.37 14.81
CA GLN A 281 15.32 2.31 15.99
C GLN A 281 14.81 0.89 16.16
N GLY A 282 14.29 0.56 17.36
CA GLY A 282 13.81 -0.79 17.69
C GLY A 282 14.92 -1.81 17.85
N ILE A 283 16.00 -1.44 18.54
CA ILE A 283 17.04 -2.36 18.98
C ILE A 283 16.60 -2.93 20.34
N THR A 284 16.30 -4.23 20.37
CA THR A 284 15.86 -4.93 21.58
C THR A 284 16.69 -6.18 21.80
N LEU A 285 17.11 -6.44 23.03
CA LEU A 285 17.83 -7.63 23.46
C LEU A 285 17.01 -8.40 24.48
N GLY A 286 16.78 -9.68 24.19
CA GLY A 286 15.86 -10.48 24.98
C GLY A 286 14.43 -10.44 24.42
N PRO A 287 13.60 -11.44 24.77
CA PRO A 287 12.21 -11.51 24.38
C PRO A 287 11.32 -10.50 25.12
N ILE A 288 11.73 -10.04 26.30
CA ILE A 288 11.04 -9.00 27.08
C ILE A 288 11.73 -7.65 26.86
N GLY A 289 13.05 -7.62 26.71
CA GLY A 289 13.80 -6.38 26.50
C GLY A 289 14.10 -5.64 27.81
N LEU A 290 14.41 -6.37 28.88
CA LEU A 290 14.70 -5.79 30.19
C LEU A 290 16.02 -5.02 30.16
N LEU A 291 17.03 -5.51 29.42
CA LEU A 291 18.36 -4.89 29.40
C LEU A 291 18.51 -3.79 28.34
N LEU A 292 17.97 -4.03 27.14
CA LEU A 292 17.98 -3.08 26.03
C LEU A 292 16.69 -3.18 25.22
N ASN A 293 15.96 -2.08 25.09
CA ASN A 293 14.80 -1.90 24.23
C ASN A 293 14.71 -0.42 23.78
N THR A 294 14.94 -0.19 22.50
CA THR A 294 14.89 1.15 21.90
C THR A 294 13.70 1.30 20.94
N ASP A 295 12.60 0.60 21.19
CA ASP A 295 11.42 0.64 20.33
C ASP A 295 10.86 2.05 20.15
N ASP A 296 10.30 2.26 18.95
CA ASP A 296 9.99 3.56 18.33
C ASP A 296 8.95 4.39 19.12
N ASP A 297 8.10 3.72 19.90
CA ASP A 297 7.14 4.39 20.78
C ASP A 297 7.62 4.49 22.22
N ALA A 298 8.77 3.88 22.58
CA ALA A 298 9.39 3.74 23.91
C ALA A 298 10.36 4.85 24.32
N TRP A 299 10.66 5.80 23.44
CA TRP A 299 11.59 6.92 23.74
C TRP A 299 11.10 8.28 23.24
N GLY A 300 10.03 8.28 22.43
CA GLY A 300 9.46 9.48 21.82
C GLY A 300 8.45 10.20 22.72
N GLN A 301 8.23 9.73 23.95
CA GLN A 301 7.21 10.28 24.86
C GLN A 301 7.70 10.61 26.26
N ILE A 302 8.70 9.91 26.81
CA ILE A 302 9.23 10.15 28.16
C ILE A 302 10.05 11.43 28.22
N SER A 303 10.63 11.85 27.10
CA SER A 303 11.44 13.06 27.08
C SER A 303 11.01 13.96 25.94
N ASN A 304 10.94 15.27 26.20
CA ASN A 304 10.83 16.29 25.16
C ASN A 304 12.10 16.34 24.26
N PHE A 305 13.01 15.37 24.38
CA PHE A 305 14.25 15.24 23.63
C PHE A 305 14.13 14.10 22.61
N GLN A 306 14.41 14.43 21.36
CA GLN A 306 14.47 13.45 20.28
C GLN A 306 15.86 12.80 20.31
N TYR A 307 15.96 11.56 20.78
CA TYR A 307 17.19 10.78 20.67
C TYR A 307 17.39 10.24 19.26
N SER A 308 18.64 10.14 18.84
CA SER A 308 19.02 9.40 17.64
C SER A 308 20.03 8.32 17.97
N ILE A 309 19.87 7.16 17.34
CA ILE A 309 20.74 6.00 17.54
C ILE A 309 21.38 5.68 16.20
N ASP A 310 22.65 6.01 16.08
CA ASP A 310 23.46 5.70 14.91
C ASP A 310 24.28 4.45 15.25
N ALA A 311 23.94 3.32 14.62
CA ALA A 311 24.43 2.01 15.05
C ALA A 311 24.86 1.11 13.90
N ALA A 312 25.86 0.28 14.19
CA ALA A 312 26.23 -0.90 13.42
C ALA A 312 25.74 -2.15 14.16
N VAL A 313 24.88 -2.93 13.51
CA VAL A 313 24.31 -4.17 14.05
C VAL A 313 24.67 -5.30 13.11
N ALA A 314 25.47 -6.25 13.58
CA ALA A 314 25.80 -7.46 12.86
C ALA A 314 25.06 -8.65 13.48
N LYS A 315 24.51 -9.52 12.62
CA LYS A 315 23.92 -10.79 13.04
C LYS A 315 24.50 -11.92 12.22
N PHE A 316 24.82 -13.03 12.88
CA PHE A 316 25.42 -14.19 12.23
C PHE A 316 25.07 -15.46 13.01
N ARG A 317 25.27 -16.62 12.38
CA ARG A 317 25.01 -17.92 12.99
C ARG A 317 26.30 -18.72 13.10
N LEU A 318 26.57 -19.29 14.27
CA LEU A 318 27.73 -20.13 14.52
C LEU A 318 27.34 -21.33 15.39
N VAL A 319 27.65 -22.55 14.93
CA VAL A 319 27.42 -23.82 15.65
C VAL A 319 25.97 -23.93 16.21
N GLY A 320 24.98 -23.54 15.41
CA GLY A 320 23.56 -23.63 15.80
C GLY A 320 23.03 -22.45 16.63
N TRP A 321 23.89 -21.53 17.07
CA TRP A 321 23.54 -20.32 17.82
C TRP A 321 23.47 -19.09 16.93
N ASN A 322 22.52 -18.20 17.18
CA ASN A 322 22.44 -16.89 16.58
C ASN A 322 23.13 -15.87 17.48
N PHE A 323 23.91 -15.00 16.86
CA PHE A 323 24.61 -13.91 17.53
C PHE A 323 24.14 -12.58 16.98
N THR A 324 23.97 -11.59 17.85
CA THR A 324 23.75 -10.19 17.49
C THR A 324 24.79 -9.35 18.23
N THR A 325 25.55 -8.54 17.50
CA THR A 325 26.51 -7.60 18.07
C THR A 325 26.17 -6.19 17.63
N ILE A 326 26.23 -5.24 18.56
CA ILE A 326 25.79 -3.86 18.38
C ILE A 326 26.92 -2.94 18.85
N GLY A 327 27.31 -2.02 18.00
CA GLY A 327 28.06 -0.82 18.37
C GLY A 327 27.24 0.39 17.96
N ALA A 328 26.89 1.24 18.92
CA ALA A 328 25.97 2.36 18.68
C ALA A 328 26.46 3.62 19.37
N ARG A 329 26.22 4.75 18.72
CA ARG A 329 26.27 6.06 19.36
C ARG A 329 24.86 6.56 19.55
N VAL A 330 24.55 6.94 20.77
CA VAL A 330 23.26 7.52 21.13
C VAL A 330 23.49 9.00 21.41
N MET A 331 22.75 9.83 20.68
CA MET A 331 22.83 11.29 20.82
C MET A 331 21.57 11.79 21.51
N GLY A 332 21.74 12.52 22.61
CA GLY A 332 20.68 13.30 23.24
C GLY A 332 20.40 14.61 22.50
N GLY A 333 19.36 15.33 22.92
CA GLY A 333 19.04 16.66 22.38
C GLY A 333 20.15 17.70 22.62
N ALA A 334 19.95 18.93 22.15
CA ALA A 334 20.99 19.98 22.02
C ALA A 334 21.90 20.25 23.25
N ASN A 335 21.52 19.84 24.46
CA ASN A 335 22.27 20.04 25.71
C ASN A 335 22.68 18.74 26.43
N ALA A 336 22.39 17.57 25.86
CA ALA A 336 22.75 16.28 26.43
C ALA A 336 24.00 15.73 25.74
N GLY A 337 25.02 15.34 26.50
CA GLY A 337 26.18 14.62 25.98
C GLY A 337 25.77 13.35 25.21
N GLY A 338 26.64 12.88 24.32
CA GLY A 338 26.47 11.60 23.64
C GLY A 338 27.02 10.45 24.48
N TRP A 339 26.54 9.24 24.22
CA TRP A 339 27.10 8.03 24.82
C TRP A 339 27.27 6.93 23.79
N ASP A 340 28.27 6.11 24.02
CA ASP A 340 28.55 4.92 23.21
C ASP A 340 27.95 3.70 23.92
N LEU A 341 27.33 2.84 23.14
CA LEU A 341 26.64 1.63 23.56
C LEU A 341 27.24 0.45 22.80
N TYR A 342 27.71 -0.54 23.55
CA TYR A 342 28.19 -1.81 23.00
C TYR A 342 27.33 -2.92 23.56
N ALA A 343 26.79 -3.78 22.71
CA ALA A 343 25.95 -4.85 23.19
C ALA A 343 26.10 -6.14 22.38
N GLY A 344 25.82 -7.25 23.03
CA GLY A 344 25.91 -8.59 22.46
C GLY A 344 24.78 -9.46 22.95
N ARG A 345 24.26 -10.30 22.05
CA ARG A 345 23.35 -11.39 22.38
C ARG A 345 23.78 -12.66 21.69
N ALA A 346 23.73 -13.76 22.43
CA ALA A 346 23.81 -15.11 21.90
C ALA A 346 22.52 -15.85 22.25
N GLU A 347 21.88 -16.49 21.28
CA GLU A 347 20.70 -17.31 21.51
C GLU A 347 20.77 -18.62 20.73
N GLY A 348 20.25 -19.70 21.32
CA GLY A 348 20.38 -21.03 20.78
C GLY A 348 19.21 -21.92 21.18
N LYS A 349 18.83 -22.81 20.26
CA LYS A 349 17.83 -23.85 20.50
C LYS A 349 18.52 -25.09 21.08
N ILE A 350 18.04 -25.61 22.20
CA ILE A 350 18.76 -26.64 22.97
C ILE A 350 18.04 -28.00 22.99
N LEU A 351 16.71 -28.03 23.01
CA LEU A 351 15.94 -29.29 22.95
C LEU A 351 15.45 -29.56 21.52
N GLY A 352 15.27 -30.83 21.17
CA GLY A 352 14.81 -31.25 19.84
C GLY A 352 13.45 -30.66 19.48
N GLY A 353 13.35 -30.05 18.30
CA GLY A 353 12.22 -29.23 17.88
C GLY A 353 12.32 -27.81 18.42
N ASP A 354 11.68 -26.85 17.76
CA ASP A 354 11.76 -25.40 18.08
C ASP A 354 11.13 -25.00 19.44
N SER A 355 11.16 -25.90 20.43
CA SER A 355 10.46 -25.81 21.71
C SER A 355 11.21 -24.96 22.73
N LEU A 356 12.52 -25.14 22.93
CA LEU A 356 13.29 -24.42 23.96
C LEU A 356 14.45 -23.61 23.36
N THR A 357 14.42 -22.30 23.61
CA THR A 357 15.49 -21.36 23.27
C THR A 357 16.05 -20.73 24.55
N LEU A 358 17.37 -20.68 24.66
CA LEU A 358 18.08 -19.90 25.67
C LEU A 358 18.73 -18.68 25.04
N GLY A 359 18.78 -17.58 25.77
CA GLY A 359 19.46 -16.35 25.39
C GLY A 359 20.36 -15.83 26.50
N LEU A 360 21.48 -15.22 26.12
CA LEU A 360 22.38 -14.46 26.98
C LEU A 360 22.60 -13.09 26.36
N ASN A 361 22.58 -12.05 27.19
CA ASN A 361 22.68 -10.66 26.79
C ASN A 361 23.77 -9.96 27.60
N TYR A 362 24.51 -9.09 26.94
CA TYR A 362 25.45 -8.18 27.57
C TYR A 362 25.31 -6.80 26.95
N VAL A 363 25.39 -5.77 27.78
CA VAL A 363 25.34 -4.37 27.37
C VAL A 363 26.39 -3.60 28.16
N ARG A 364 27.10 -2.70 27.49
CA ARG A 364 27.98 -1.73 28.09
C ARG A 364 27.62 -0.35 27.58
N SER A 365 27.61 0.62 28.48
CA SER A 365 27.36 2.02 28.15
C SER A 365 28.49 2.88 28.72
N ASP A 366 29.03 3.76 27.89
CA ASP A 366 30.08 4.72 28.23
C ASP A 366 29.64 6.13 27.75
N ALA A 367 29.33 7.03 28.67
CA ALA A 367 28.84 8.39 28.42
C ALA A 367 29.98 9.41 28.37
N HIS A 368 29.88 10.35 27.43
CA HIS A 368 30.85 11.41 27.18
C HIS A 368 30.18 12.79 27.26
N GLY A 369 30.24 13.47 28.42
CA GLY A 369 29.80 14.87 28.56
C GLY A 369 28.88 15.20 29.76
N GLY A 370 28.65 16.50 29.99
CA GLY A 370 27.89 17.06 31.11
C GLY A 370 26.38 16.79 31.06
N LEU A 371 25.80 16.70 32.25
CA LEU A 371 24.54 16.02 32.55
C LEU A 371 23.33 16.96 32.54
N PHE A 372 22.25 16.59 31.83
CA PHE A 372 20.92 17.10 32.14
C PHE A 372 19.84 16.08 31.75
N PHE A 373 19.18 15.47 32.75
CA PHE A 373 17.88 14.82 32.55
C PHE A 373 16.87 15.31 33.59
N VAL A 374 15.67 15.58 33.10
CA VAL A 374 14.49 15.88 33.90
C VAL A 374 13.97 14.55 34.43
N THR A 375 14.01 14.40 35.75
CA THR A 375 13.23 13.40 36.49
C THR A 375 11.76 13.60 36.13
N TRP A 376 11.15 12.68 35.40
CA TRP A 376 9.70 12.67 35.25
C TRP A 376 9.10 11.89 36.41
N ASP A 377 8.62 12.63 37.39
CA ASP A 377 7.57 12.19 38.30
C ASP A 377 6.35 11.82 37.44
N PRO A 378 5.74 10.62 37.61
CA PRO A 378 4.45 10.29 37.02
C PRO A 378 3.37 11.37 37.21
N LEU A 379 3.54 12.25 38.19
CA LEU A 379 2.66 13.36 38.56
C LEU A 379 3.11 14.73 38.01
N GLY A 380 4.22 14.82 37.26
CA GLY A 380 4.63 16.03 36.54
C GLY A 380 5.31 17.12 37.37
N PHE A 381 5.90 16.82 38.54
CA PHE A 381 6.57 17.83 39.36
C PHE A 381 8.09 17.87 39.16
N VAL A 382 8.57 19.02 38.70
CA VAL A 382 9.96 19.43 38.84
C VAL A 382 10.13 20.04 40.24
N SER A 383 10.44 19.23 41.25
CA SER A 383 11.26 19.74 42.35
C SER A 383 12.07 18.62 43.01
N GLN A 384 13.36 18.89 43.17
CA GLN A 384 14.18 18.28 44.21
C GLN A 384 13.47 18.50 45.54
N THR A 385 12.82 17.49 46.12
CA THR A 385 12.81 17.13 47.56
C THR A 385 11.82 15.98 47.76
N ALA A 386 12.31 14.88 48.35
CA ALA A 386 11.55 13.71 48.75
C ALA A 386 10.37 14.06 49.69
N VAL A 387 9.12 13.80 49.29
CA VAL A 387 7.96 13.84 50.21
C VAL A 387 7.00 12.66 50.01
N LEU A 388 7.03 11.98 48.86
CA LEU A 388 6.54 10.60 48.75
C LEU A 388 7.73 9.76 48.33
N GLY A 389 8.26 8.92 49.22
CA GLY A 389 9.33 7.96 48.92
C GLY A 389 8.85 6.89 47.92
N GLY A 390 8.53 7.31 46.71
CA GLY A 390 8.20 6.49 45.55
C GLY A 390 9.39 6.38 44.60
N PRO A 391 9.42 5.33 43.76
CA PRO A 391 10.61 4.98 42.99
C PRO A 391 10.62 5.55 41.58
N GLY A 392 11.82 5.73 41.03
CA GLY A 392 12.03 6.14 39.63
C GLY A 392 13.12 7.19 39.41
N PHE A 393 13.90 7.56 40.43
CA PHE A 393 14.91 8.59 40.30
C PHE A 393 16.21 8.06 39.68
N VAL A 394 16.48 8.41 38.42
CA VAL A 394 17.82 8.25 37.81
C VAL A 394 18.60 9.56 38.02
N ARG A 395 19.63 9.53 38.87
CA ARG A 395 20.71 10.53 38.81
C ARG A 395 21.54 10.27 37.56
N ALA A 396 21.98 11.34 36.91
CA ALA A 396 22.71 11.27 35.64
C ALA A 396 24.12 10.64 35.78
N ASP A 397 24.57 10.41 37.01
CA ASP A 397 25.76 9.66 37.39
C ASP A 397 25.69 8.17 36.94
N ASN A 398 24.51 7.67 36.56
CA ASN A 398 24.15 6.25 36.46
C ASN A 398 24.18 5.67 35.02
N ILE A 399 24.76 6.35 34.03
CA ILE A 399 24.76 5.90 32.61
C ILE A 399 25.88 4.91 32.30
N ASN A 400 26.99 5.06 33.00
CA ASN A 400 28.17 4.24 32.81
C ASN A 400 27.97 2.92 33.52
N GLY A 401 28.25 1.82 32.85
CA GLY A 401 28.07 0.51 33.47
C GLY A 401 28.04 -0.65 32.52
N ASP A 402 27.97 -1.81 33.15
CA ASP A 402 27.91 -3.12 32.50
C ASP A 402 26.63 -3.83 32.94
N GLY A 403 25.89 -4.32 31.97
CA GLY A 403 24.63 -5.01 32.12
C GLY A 403 24.71 -6.43 31.59
N TRP A 404 24.11 -7.36 32.32
CA TRP A 404 24.04 -8.78 31.97
C TRP A 404 22.59 -9.24 32.00
N GLY A 405 22.24 -10.17 31.13
CA GLY A 405 20.90 -10.76 31.15
C GLY A 405 20.89 -12.17 30.60
N ALA A 406 19.87 -12.92 30.99
CA ALA A 406 19.61 -14.26 30.50
C ALA A 406 18.11 -14.42 30.29
N ASP A 407 17.73 -15.17 29.27
CA ASP A 407 16.34 -15.43 28.93
C ASP A 407 16.09 -16.85 28.48
N ILE A 408 14.85 -17.27 28.67
CA ILE A 408 14.32 -18.56 28.26
C ILE A 408 13.01 -18.31 27.51
N GLN A 409 12.88 -18.95 26.35
CA GLN A 409 11.61 -19.06 25.63
C GLN A 409 11.31 -20.54 25.45
N TRP A 410 10.19 -21.00 25.99
CA TRP A 410 9.83 -22.41 25.98
C TRP A 410 8.37 -22.63 25.56
N ALA A 411 8.16 -23.24 24.40
CA ALA A 411 6.89 -23.85 24.02
C ALA A 411 6.81 -25.26 24.61
N PHE A 412 6.18 -25.42 25.78
CA PHE A 412 6.06 -26.71 26.46
C PHE A 412 5.31 -27.74 25.61
N PHE A 413 4.18 -27.33 25.06
CA PHE A 413 3.31 -28.07 24.14
C PHE A 413 2.38 -27.09 23.41
N PRO A 414 1.65 -27.51 22.36
CA PRO A 414 0.83 -26.60 21.57
C PRO A 414 -0.13 -25.76 22.43
N GLY A 415 0.05 -24.44 22.38
CA GLY A 415 -0.79 -23.49 23.09
C GLY A 415 -0.31 -23.05 24.48
N VAL A 416 0.80 -23.59 24.99
CA VAL A 416 1.41 -23.14 26.27
C VAL A 416 2.85 -22.72 26.03
N ASN A 417 3.13 -21.43 26.23
CA ASN A 417 4.45 -20.84 26.06
C ASN A 417 4.90 -20.12 27.32
N LEU A 418 6.16 -20.25 27.68
CA LEU A 418 6.82 -19.52 28.75
C LEU A 418 7.88 -18.61 28.16
N VAL A 419 7.91 -17.38 28.66
CA VAL A 419 9.01 -16.45 28.45
C VAL A 419 9.49 -16.02 29.83
N ALA A 420 10.78 -16.10 30.08
CA ALA A 420 11.39 -15.54 31.28
C ALA A 420 12.63 -14.76 30.88
N GLU A 421 12.84 -13.60 31.50
CA GLU A 421 14.04 -12.81 31.33
C GLU A 421 14.49 -12.29 32.69
N TRP A 422 15.78 -12.45 32.97
CA TRP A 422 16.46 -11.84 34.10
C TRP A 422 17.51 -10.88 33.56
N ALA A 423 17.68 -9.75 34.23
CA ALA A 423 18.70 -8.78 33.91
C ALA A 423 19.28 -8.15 35.18
N GLN A 424 20.54 -7.78 35.10
CA GLN A 424 21.26 -7.02 36.11
C GLN A 424 22.02 -5.90 35.43
N TRP A 425 22.03 -4.74 36.07
CA TRP A 425 22.84 -3.61 35.64
C TRP A 425 23.80 -3.23 36.76
N ASN A 426 25.07 -2.99 36.44
CA ASN A 426 26.07 -2.54 37.40
C ASN A 426 26.56 -1.16 36.97
N HIS A 427 26.24 -0.13 37.74
CA HIS A 427 26.71 1.23 37.46
C HIS A 427 28.18 1.43 37.86
N THR A 428 28.92 2.16 37.03
CA THR A 428 30.32 2.52 37.24
C THR A 428 30.42 4.01 37.58
N GLY A 429 31.07 4.35 38.69
CA GLY A 429 31.32 5.74 39.09
C GLY A 429 30.23 6.40 39.96
N THR A 430 29.25 5.64 40.44
CA THR A 430 28.22 6.13 41.38
C THR A 430 28.48 5.71 42.82
N THR A 431 27.86 6.39 43.79
CA THR A 431 27.90 6.01 45.22
C THR A 431 27.07 4.76 45.55
N ASN A 432 26.37 4.18 44.55
CA ASN A 432 25.56 2.97 44.68
C ASN A 432 26.32 1.68 44.32
N THR A 433 27.65 1.71 44.30
CA THR A 433 28.47 0.51 44.10
C THR A 433 28.19 -0.52 45.20
N GLY A 434 27.76 -1.73 44.82
CA GLY A 434 27.54 -2.86 45.75
C GLY A 434 26.09 -3.18 46.10
N VAL A 435 25.10 -2.47 45.55
CA VAL A 435 23.68 -2.80 45.72
C VAL A 435 23.20 -3.72 44.59
N ASN A 436 22.41 -4.75 44.92
CA ASN A 436 21.86 -5.66 43.92
C ASN A 436 20.85 -4.94 43.00
N GLN A 437 21.27 -4.64 41.78
CA GLN A 437 20.51 -3.94 40.74
C GLN A 437 20.04 -4.93 39.67
N SER A 438 19.29 -5.94 40.11
CA SER A 438 18.73 -6.97 39.25
C SER A 438 17.21 -6.97 39.26
N GLY A 439 16.65 -7.53 38.21
CA GLY A 439 15.23 -7.72 38.05
C GLY A 439 14.94 -8.90 37.15
N TYR A 440 13.75 -9.49 37.30
CA TYR A 440 13.27 -10.50 36.37
C TYR A 440 11.79 -10.35 36.09
N GLU A 441 11.40 -10.85 34.93
CA GLU A 441 10.01 -10.99 34.53
C GLU A 441 9.79 -12.37 33.92
N VAL A 442 8.67 -12.99 34.26
CA VAL A 442 8.22 -14.27 33.74
C VAL A 442 6.81 -14.09 33.20
N ARG A 443 6.52 -14.65 32.02
CA ARG A 443 5.21 -14.65 31.36
C ARG A 443 4.86 -16.06 30.91
N LEU A 444 3.73 -16.56 31.38
CA LEU A 444 3.10 -17.78 30.88
C LEU A 444 1.94 -17.38 29.95
N MET A 445 2.01 -17.78 28.69
CA MET A 445 1.04 -17.49 27.65
C MET A 445 0.24 -18.76 27.31
N LEU A 446 -1.08 -18.66 27.42
CA LEU A 446 -2.04 -19.73 27.20
C LEU A 446 -2.94 -19.35 26.01
N ASP A 447 -2.77 -20.04 24.89
CA ASP A 447 -3.69 -20.00 23.76
C ASP A 447 -4.87 -20.91 24.06
N LEU A 448 -5.95 -20.32 24.57
CA LEU A 448 -7.07 -21.07 25.13
C LEU A 448 -7.84 -21.85 24.05
N ALA A 449 -7.73 -21.44 22.77
CA ALA A 449 -8.31 -22.16 21.65
C ALA A 449 -7.51 -23.42 21.32
N LYS A 450 -6.18 -23.35 21.31
CA LYS A 450 -5.33 -24.56 21.15
C LYS A 450 -5.45 -25.54 22.30
N LEU A 451 -5.79 -25.05 23.50
CA LEU A 451 -6.10 -25.88 24.65
C LEU A 451 -7.51 -26.50 24.60
N GLY A 452 -8.33 -26.13 23.61
CA GLY A 452 -9.69 -26.65 23.44
C GLY A 452 -10.70 -26.10 24.44
N TRP A 453 -10.36 -25.03 25.18
CA TRP A 453 -11.21 -24.50 26.25
C TRP A 453 -12.29 -23.55 25.73
N VAL A 454 -12.05 -22.90 24.59
CA VAL A 454 -12.94 -21.89 23.99
C VAL A 454 -12.77 -21.84 22.47
N THR A 455 -13.83 -21.48 21.74
CA THR A 455 -13.85 -21.55 20.26
C THR A 455 -14.08 -20.22 19.52
N PRO A 456 -14.85 -19.22 20.02
CA PRO A 456 -14.90 -17.92 19.37
C PRO A 456 -13.75 -16.99 19.79
N GLY A 457 -13.07 -16.37 18.82
CA GLY A 457 -12.17 -15.24 19.06
C GLY A 457 -10.74 -15.56 19.48
N SER A 458 -10.38 -16.86 19.59
CA SER A 458 -9.03 -17.36 19.91
C SER A 458 -8.30 -16.56 21.01
N PRO A 459 -8.88 -16.48 22.21
CA PRO A 459 -8.32 -15.67 23.27
C PRO A 459 -6.98 -16.23 23.76
N VAL A 460 -6.06 -15.31 24.05
CA VAL A 460 -4.77 -15.60 24.67
C VAL A 460 -4.77 -14.98 26.07
N LEU A 461 -4.60 -15.82 27.08
CA LEU A 461 -4.38 -15.40 28.46
C LEU A 461 -2.88 -15.42 28.75
N THR A 462 -2.33 -14.29 29.18
CA THR A 462 -0.97 -14.17 29.67
C THR A 462 -1.01 -13.93 31.17
N VAL A 463 -0.32 -14.77 31.94
CA VAL A 463 -0.09 -14.59 33.37
C VAL A 463 1.39 -14.27 33.55
N GLY A 464 1.68 -13.07 34.04
CA GLY A 464 3.03 -12.61 34.30
C GLY A 464 3.31 -12.39 35.78
N TYR A 465 4.58 -12.52 36.14
CA TYR A 465 5.12 -12.08 37.40
C TYR A 465 6.42 -11.31 37.15
N GLN A 466 6.55 -10.17 37.80
CA GLN A 466 7.73 -9.32 37.73
C GLN A 466 8.24 -9.03 39.13
N ASN A 467 9.56 -8.93 39.27
CA ASN A 467 10.20 -8.51 40.50
C ASN A 467 11.49 -7.76 40.16
N PHE A 468 11.45 -6.46 40.37
CA PHE A 468 12.52 -5.53 40.07
C PHE A 468 12.98 -4.90 41.38
N ASN A 469 14.28 -5.02 41.66
CA ASN A 469 14.86 -4.38 42.84
C ASN A 469 14.72 -2.85 42.76
N PRO A 470 14.76 -2.13 43.91
CA PRO A 470 14.57 -0.68 43.94
C PRO A 470 15.49 0.13 43.03
N GLN A 471 16.67 -0.41 42.72
CA GLN A 471 17.68 0.24 41.90
C GLN A 471 17.85 -0.40 40.52
N PHE A 472 16.98 -1.33 40.12
CA PHE A 472 17.03 -1.94 38.78
C PHE A 472 16.45 -0.98 37.74
N THR A 473 17.28 -0.09 37.21
CA THR A 473 16.89 0.93 36.22
C THR A 473 17.78 0.88 34.98
N PRO A 474 17.70 -0.21 34.19
CA PRO A 474 18.44 -0.27 32.93
C PRO A 474 17.93 0.81 31.99
N TRP A 475 18.85 1.51 31.35
CA TRP A 475 18.58 2.74 30.61
C TRP A 475 17.62 2.55 29.46
N PHE A 476 17.57 1.37 28.88
CA PHE A 476 16.78 1.07 27.70
C PHE A 476 15.70 0.04 28.00
N GLY A 477 15.47 -0.35 29.24
CA GLY A 477 14.44 -1.33 29.56
C GLY A 477 13.11 -0.63 29.84
N GLY A 478 12.05 -1.10 29.21
CA GLY A 478 10.69 -0.59 29.43
C GLY A 478 10.10 0.07 28.19
N ALA A 479 9.12 -0.59 27.58
CA ALA A 479 8.35 0.02 26.51
C ALA A 479 7.49 1.16 27.07
N GLU A 480 7.63 2.39 26.56
CA GLU A 480 6.65 3.46 26.85
C GLU A 480 5.30 3.04 26.31
N ASP A 481 4.32 2.95 27.20
CA ASP A 481 3.02 3.53 26.91
C ASP A 481 2.24 3.77 28.21
N LEU A 482 2.71 4.67 29.09
CA LEU A 482 2.01 5.14 30.31
C LEU A 482 1.50 4.05 31.29
N ALA A 483 1.91 2.79 31.12
CA ALA A 483 1.63 1.73 32.06
C ALA A 483 2.50 1.98 33.30
N PHE A 484 1.90 2.59 34.32
CA PHE A 484 2.55 3.08 35.53
C PHE A 484 3.41 2.00 36.22
N ALA A 485 3.02 0.73 36.11
CA ALA A 485 3.69 -0.37 36.78
C ALA A 485 4.06 -1.52 35.85
N VAL A 486 3.24 -1.96 34.89
CA VAL A 486 3.62 -3.15 34.09
C VAL A 486 4.85 -2.94 33.21
N LYS A 487 5.19 -1.69 32.90
CA LYS A 487 6.34 -1.35 32.05
C LYS A 487 7.36 -0.45 32.74
N ALA A 488 7.14 -0.10 34.01
CA ALA A 488 8.09 0.64 34.81
C ALA A 488 9.13 -0.33 35.38
N LEU A 489 10.40 -0.11 35.05
CA LEU A 489 11.50 -0.84 35.65
C LEU A 489 11.94 -0.15 36.94
N GLY A 490 12.31 -0.98 37.92
CA GLY A 490 12.81 -0.54 39.21
C GLY A 490 11.72 -0.46 40.28
N ASP A 491 12.07 -0.94 41.47
CA ASP A 491 11.25 -0.93 42.68
C ASP A 491 9.81 -1.40 42.48
N LEU A 492 9.65 -2.54 41.82
CA LEU A 492 8.31 -3.02 41.52
C LEU A 492 8.28 -4.52 41.49
N LYS A 493 7.38 -5.12 42.26
CA LYS A 493 7.07 -6.55 42.13
C LYS A 493 5.58 -6.79 42.16
N GLY A 494 5.11 -7.76 41.40
CA GLY A 494 3.69 -8.01 41.28
C GLY A 494 3.34 -9.00 40.18
N PHE A 495 2.05 -9.32 40.12
CA PHE A 495 1.48 -10.10 39.04
C PHE A 495 0.85 -9.20 38.00
N ASN A 496 0.88 -9.66 36.75
CA ASN A 496 0.10 -9.08 35.66
C ASN A 496 -0.70 -10.17 34.95
N PHE A 497 -1.87 -9.80 34.46
CA PHE A 497 -2.80 -10.66 33.75
C PHE A 497 -3.24 -9.93 32.51
N THR A 498 -2.99 -10.49 31.33
CA THR A 498 -3.45 -9.93 30.05
C THR A 498 -4.35 -10.92 29.35
N LEU A 499 -5.59 -10.54 29.06
CA LEU A 499 -6.51 -11.30 28.23
C LEU A 499 -6.70 -10.57 26.89
N ALA A 500 -6.15 -11.13 25.82
CA ALA A 500 -6.33 -10.64 24.46
C ALA A 500 -7.32 -11.53 23.70
N PHE A 501 -8.33 -10.95 23.07
CA PHE A 501 -9.40 -11.71 22.42
C PHE A 501 -10.13 -10.88 21.34
N LYS A 502 -10.93 -11.56 20.52
CA LYS A 502 -11.78 -10.92 19.51
C LYS A 502 -13.26 -11.13 19.86
N PRO A 503 -13.92 -10.18 20.55
CA PRO A 503 -15.34 -10.33 20.90
C PRO A 503 -16.26 -10.39 19.68
N TRP A 504 -15.86 -9.70 18.60
CA TRP A 504 -16.52 -9.71 17.29
C TRP A 504 -15.43 -9.74 16.20
N GLN A 505 -15.78 -10.08 14.95
CA GLN A 505 -14.80 -10.35 13.88
C GLN A 505 -13.77 -9.22 13.64
N LYS A 506 -14.14 -7.95 13.83
CA LYS A 506 -13.27 -6.80 13.56
C LYS A 506 -12.60 -6.20 14.80
N TRP A 507 -13.15 -6.42 15.99
CA TRP A 507 -12.61 -5.85 17.22
C TRP A 507 -11.48 -6.73 17.75
N ASN A 508 -10.34 -6.14 18.05
CA ASN A 508 -9.29 -6.76 18.86
C ASN A 508 -9.29 -6.07 20.22
N VAL A 509 -9.52 -6.82 21.29
CA VAL A 509 -9.57 -6.28 22.65
C VAL A 509 -8.48 -6.93 23.49
N SER A 510 -7.76 -6.13 24.25
CA SER A 510 -6.79 -6.56 25.25
C SER A 510 -7.14 -5.91 26.59
N LEU A 511 -7.32 -6.74 27.61
CA LEU A 511 -7.54 -6.30 28.99
C LEU A 511 -6.33 -6.70 29.81
N LEU A 512 -5.71 -5.74 30.47
CA LEU A 512 -4.61 -5.97 31.38
C LEU A 512 -5.01 -5.51 32.78
N TYR A 513 -4.73 -6.36 33.75
CA TYR A 513 -4.75 -6.03 35.17
C TYR A 513 -3.40 -6.39 35.77
N ALA A 514 -2.83 -5.49 36.55
CA ALA A 514 -1.62 -5.76 37.29
C ALA A 514 -1.70 -5.19 38.70
N SER A 515 -1.04 -5.86 39.63
CA SER A 515 -1.05 -5.48 41.03
C SER A 515 0.14 -6.07 41.75
N GLY A 516 0.60 -5.36 42.77
CA GLY A 516 1.75 -5.78 43.55
C GLY A 516 2.11 -4.77 44.63
N GLU A 517 3.39 -4.75 44.97
CA GLU A 517 3.95 -3.82 45.94
C GLU A 517 5.29 -3.24 45.45
N PHE A 518 5.67 -2.09 46.01
CA PHE A 518 7.01 -1.52 45.83
C PHE A 518 7.96 -2.18 46.85
N PRO A 519 8.99 -2.93 46.44
CA PRO A 519 9.96 -3.55 47.35
C PRO A 519 10.61 -2.61 48.37
N SER A 520 10.77 -1.33 48.05
CA SER A 520 11.42 -0.34 48.92
C SER A 520 10.63 0.01 50.18
N ASN A 521 9.29 -0.03 50.11
CA ASN A 521 8.42 0.51 51.15
C ASN A 521 7.19 -0.38 51.45
N GLY A 522 7.00 -1.48 50.72
CA GLY A 522 5.91 -2.45 50.90
C GLY A 522 4.51 -1.92 50.55
N ARG A 523 4.40 -0.73 49.95
CA ARG A 523 3.10 -0.15 49.60
C ARG A 523 2.55 -0.81 48.34
N SER A 524 1.24 -1.04 48.34
CA SER A 524 0.58 -1.69 47.21
C SER A 524 0.35 -0.75 46.03
N TRP A 525 0.25 -1.31 44.82
CA TRP A 525 -0.13 -0.60 43.60
C TRP A 525 -1.03 -1.49 42.76
N SER A 526 -1.87 -0.89 41.92
CA SER A 526 -2.54 -1.63 40.84
C SER A 526 -2.75 -0.78 39.59
N GLU A 527 -2.84 -1.48 38.46
CA GLU A 527 -3.01 -0.91 37.13
C GLU A 527 -4.04 -1.71 36.33
N TYR A 528 -4.85 -0.99 35.57
CA TYR A 528 -5.77 -1.51 34.58
C TYR A 528 -5.46 -0.85 33.24
N ASP A 529 -5.34 -1.63 32.17
CA ASP A 529 -5.15 -1.13 30.81
C ASP A 529 -6.07 -1.89 29.84
N LEU A 530 -7.00 -1.15 29.24
CA LEU A 530 -7.90 -1.64 28.21
C LEU A 530 -7.45 -1.06 26.89
N ILE A 531 -7.19 -1.94 25.91
CA ILE A 531 -6.91 -1.56 24.53
C ILE A 531 -7.97 -2.21 23.65
N ALA A 532 -8.60 -1.43 22.77
CA ALA A 532 -9.49 -1.93 21.74
C ALA A 532 -9.09 -1.34 20.39
N THR A 533 -8.82 -2.18 19.39
CA THR A 533 -8.57 -1.75 18.01
C THR A 533 -9.65 -2.22 17.05
N TYR A 534 -9.90 -1.41 16.04
CA TYR A 534 -10.90 -1.68 15.01
C TYR A 534 -10.42 -1.20 13.63
N PRO A 535 -10.37 -2.09 12.61
CA PRO A 535 -10.07 -1.70 11.24
C PRO A 535 -11.27 -1.00 10.61
N LEU A 536 -11.11 0.31 10.34
CA LEU A 536 -12.16 1.14 9.75
C LEU A 536 -12.25 0.95 8.23
N ALA A 537 -11.10 0.96 7.55
CA ALA A 537 -10.95 0.80 6.11
C ALA A 537 -9.58 0.20 5.79
N ALA A 538 -9.30 -0.06 4.51
CA ALA A 538 -7.98 -0.52 4.07
C ALA A 538 -6.89 0.48 4.52
N GLY A 539 -5.91 -0.02 5.28
CA GLY A 539 -4.83 0.80 5.83
C GLY A 539 -5.20 1.68 7.04
N THR A 540 -6.47 1.72 7.47
CA THR A 540 -6.94 2.62 8.54
C THR A 540 -7.41 1.84 9.77
N GLU A 541 -6.82 2.13 10.93
CA GLU A 541 -7.16 1.54 12.22
C GLU A 541 -7.53 2.60 13.26
N LEU A 542 -8.63 2.36 13.98
CA LEU A 542 -8.99 3.05 15.21
C LEU A 542 -8.41 2.29 16.41
N LEU A 543 -7.79 3.01 17.35
CA LEU A 543 -7.38 2.49 18.65
C LEU A 543 -8.04 3.33 19.75
N LEU A 544 -8.70 2.64 20.67
CA LEU A 544 -9.21 3.17 21.92
C LEU A 544 -8.37 2.56 23.04
N ARG A 545 -7.92 3.39 23.99
CA ARG A 545 -7.19 2.90 25.15
C ARG A 545 -7.62 3.64 26.41
N TYR A 546 -7.75 2.90 27.51
CA TYR A 546 -8.07 3.43 28.82
C TYR A 546 -7.12 2.83 29.85
N ILE A 547 -6.44 3.67 30.61
CA ILE A 547 -5.51 3.28 31.68
C ILE A 547 -6.01 3.89 32.98
N PHE A 548 -6.02 3.08 34.03
CA PHE A 548 -6.24 3.54 35.40
C PHE A 548 -5.18 2.91 36.31
N ALA A 549 -4.52 3.73 37.11
CA ALA A 549 -3.53 3.27 38.08
C ALA A 549 -3.76 3.92 39.43
N ASP A 550 -3.55 3.15 40.50
CA ASP A 550 -3.63 3.60 41.88
C ASP A 550 -2.52 2.97 42.73
N ALA A 551 -2.22 3.59 43.86
CA ALA A 551 -1.26 3.07 44.83
C ALA A 551 -1.58 3.51 46.25
N ASP A 552 -1.10 2.73 47.21
CA ASP A 552 -1.10 3.11 48.60
C ASP A 552 -0.06 4.20 48.86
N THR A 553 -0.51 5.31 49.44
CA THR A 553 0.32 6.47 49.76
C THR A 553 0.79 6.48 51.23
N GLY A 554 0.44 5.46 52.01
CA GLY A 554 0.57 5.43 53.46
C GLY A 554 -0.58 6.14 54.19
N ALA A 555 -1.33 7.00 53.49
CA ALA A 555 -2.58 7.60 53.93
C ALA A 555 -3.81 6.89 53.31
N GLY A 556 -3.62 5.70 52.75
CA GLY A 556 -4.60 4.94 51.99
C GLY A 556 -4.34 4.94 50.48
N LYS A 557 -5.12 4.12 49.77
CA LYS A 557 -5.05 3.94 48.32
C LYS A 557 -5.58 5.19 47.60
N ARG A 558 -4.80 5.72 46.67
CA ARG A 558 -5.12 6.93 45.89
C ARG A 558 -4.87 6.67 44.40
N GLU A 559 -5.73 7.27 43.57
CA GLU A 559 -5.54 7.33 42.12
C GLU A 559 -4.22 8.05 41.81
N LEU A 560 -3.40 7.42 40.99
CA LEU A 560 -2.14 7.97 40.49
C LEU A 560 -2.31 8.57 39.10
N ALA A 561 -2.99 7.84 38.22
CA ALA A 561 -3.18 8.26 36.84
C ALA A 561 -4.46 7.67 36.25
N THR A 562 -5.16 8.49 35.46
CA THR A 562 -6.18 8.03 34.51
C THR A 562 -5.86 8.56 33.13
N VAL A 563 -5.80 7.70 32.11
CA VAL A 563 -5.53 8.09 30.74
C VAL A 563 -6.57 7.51 29.80
N THR A 564 -7.23 8.38 29.04
CA THR A 564 -8.10 7.98 27.93
C THR A 564 -7.46 8.41 26.62
N ARG A 565 -7.31 7.48 25.68
CA ARG A 565 -6.72 7.73 24.36
C ARG A 565 -7.65 7.29 23.26
N VAL A 566 -7.73 8.14 22.24
CA VAL A 566 -8.29 7.82 20.93
C VAL A 566 -7.22 8.07 19.89
N GLN A 567 -6.96 7.08 19.04
CA GLN A 567 -5.95 7.17 18.00
C GLN A 567 -6.50 6.67 16.67
N LEU A 568 -6.22 7.41 15.60
CA LEU A 568 -6.46 6.99 14.23
C LEU A 568 -5.10 6.82 13.54
N LEU A 569 -4.84 5.64 12.99
CA LEU A 569 -3.64 5.33 12.24
C LEU A 569 -4.04 5.00 10.80
N TYR A 570 -3.50 5.73 9.84
CA TYR A 570 -3.57 5.39 8.42
C TYR A 570 -2.18 5.01 7.93
N SER A 571 -2.04 3.86 7.26
CA SER A 571 -0.79 3.37 6.67
C SER A 571 -1.00 3.00 5.21
N TRP A 572 -0.01 3.29 4.36
CA TRP A 572 -0.01 2.97 2.93
C TRP A 572 1.29 2.32 2.48
#